data_AF-G4CUB2-F1
#
_entry.id   AF-G4CUB2-F1
#
_cell.length_a   1.000
_cell.length_b   1.000
_cell.length_c   1.000
_cell.angle_alpha   90.00
_cell.angle_beta   90.00
_cell.angle_gamma   90.00
#
_symmetry.space_group_name_H-M   'P 1'
#
loop_
_entity.id
_entity.type
_entity.pdbx_description
1 polymer ?
#
loop_
_entity_poly.entity_id
_entity_poly.type
_entity_poly.pdbx_seq_one_letter_code
_entity_poly.pdbx_strand_id
1 'polypeptide(L)'
;MSELNIDQFARQSIGTLSGGQRRRVFLAAALVHDPEILILDEPTVGLDPGERISFRRHVVEQAASRVVVLSTHLMDDVALSADRVHLVDAGRITWSGTLPELMAAAGESDSQDHLTVAERGYLYLMQGRAESGLSEEDR
;
A
#
# COMPACT_ATOMS: atom_id res chain seq x y z
N MET A 1 -17.66 -7.41 -11.29
CA MET A 1 -17.49 -6.08 -11.95
C MET A 1 -18.44 -5.01 -11.40
N SER A 2 -19.70 -5.33 -11.08
CA SER A 2 -20.66 -4.40 -10.45
C SER A 2 -20.13 -3.76 -9.15
N GLU A 3 -19.31 -4.50 -8.41
CA GLU A 3 -18.68 -4.05 -7.15
C GLU A 3 -17.82 -2.79 -7.31
N LEU A 4 -17.23 -2.55 -8.48
CA LEU A 4 -16.40 -1.37 -8.76
C LEU A 4 -17.20 -0.15 -9.26
N ASN A 5 -18.53 -0.27 -9.39
CA ASN A 5 -19.43 0.80 -9.85
C ASN A 5 -18.98 1.49 -11.15
N ILE A 6 -18.48 0.71 -12.12
CA ILE A 6 -17.96 1.22 -13.40
C ILE A 6 -18.95 1.17 -14.55
N ASP A 7 -20.09 0.49 -14.40
CA ASP A 7 -21.08 0.29 -15.46
C ASP A 7 -21.62 1.61 -16.02
N GLN A 8 -21.78 2.62 -15.15
CA GLN A 8 -22.19 3.98 -15.51
C GLN A 8 -21.20 4.72 -16.42
N PHE A 9 -19.95 4.22 -16.52
CA PHE A 9 -18.89 4.81 -17.33
C PHE A 9 -18.60 4.00 -18.61
N ALA A 10 -19.33 2.92 -18.87
CA ALA A 10 -19.02 1.96 -19.93
C ALA A 10 -18.95 2.57 -21.35
N ARG A 11 -19.62 3.70 -21.59
CA ARG A 11 -19.63 4.42 -22.88
C ARG A 11 -18.87 5.75 -22.86
N GLN A 12 -18.23 6.08 -21.74
CA GLN A 12 -17.46 7.32 -21.61
C GLN A 12 -16.01 7.09 -22.07
N SER A 13 -15.39 8.12 -22.63
CA SER A 13 -13.97 8.07 -22.93
C SER A 13 -13.16 8.09 -21.64
N ILE A 14 -12.10 7.29 -21.54
CA ILE A 14 -11.24 7.25 -20.34
C ILE A 14 -10.71 8.65 -19.98
N GLY A 15 -10.45 9.49 -20.99
CA GLY A 15 -9.96 10.86 -20.78
C GLY A 15 -10.95 11.78 -20.05
N THR A 16 -12.25 11.46 -20.04
CA THR A 16 -13.29 12.28 -19.39
C THR A 16 -13.59 11.84 -17.95
N LEU A 17 -12.96 10.78 -17.47
CA LEU A 17 -13.17 10.23 -16.12
C LEU A 17 -12.29 10.95 -15.08
N SER A 18 -12.78 11.03 -13.83
CA SER A 18 -12.00 11.48 -12.67
C SER A 18 -10.81 10.55 -12.39
N GLY A 19 -9.87 10.97 -11.56
CA GLY A 19 -8.74 10.14 -11.11
C GLY A 19 -9.21 8.80 -10.56
N GLY A 20 -10.12 8.82 -9.57
CA GLY A 20 -10.67 7.61 -8.97
C GLY A 20 -11.49 6.75 -9.92
N GLN A 21 -12.26 7.38 -10.81
CA GLN A 21 -13.00 6.64 -11.85
C GLN A 21 -12.06 5.88 -12.78
N ARG A 22 -11.00 6.53 -13.28
CA ARG A 22 -9.97 5.88 -14.11
C ARG A 22 -9.30 4.73 -13.35
N ARG A 23 -8.97 4.93 -12.07
CA ARG A 23 -8.33 3.88 -11.26
C ARG A 23 -9.24 2.65 -11.09
N ARG A 24 -10.55 2.84 -10.87
CA ARG A 24 -11.52 1.73 -10.81
C ARG A 24 -11.64 0.99 -12.14
N VAL A 25 -11.62 1.70 -13.27
CA VAL A 25 -11.61 1.06 -14.59
C VAL A 25 -10.33 0.25 -14.81
N PHE A 26 -9.17 0.76 -14.40
CA PHE A 26 -7.90 0.00 -14.48
C PHE A 26 -7.89 -1.22 -13.57
N LEU A 27 -8.42 -1.10 -12.36
CA LEU A 27 -8.60 -2.25 -11.48
C LEU A 27 -9.52 -3.30 -12.12
N ALA A 28 -10.66 -2.89 -12.69
CA ALA A 28 -11.55 -3.82 -13.38
C ALA A 28 -10.87 -4.50 -14.58
N ALA A 29 -10.07 -3.77 -15.35
CA ALA A 29 -9.29 -4.32 -16.45
C ALA A 29 -8.28 -5.36 -15.96
N ALA A 30 -7.59 -5.09 -14.85
CA ALA A 30 -6.67 -6.05 -14.23
C ALA A 30 -7.38 -7.32 -13.73
N LEU A 31 -8.65 -7.20 -13.31
CA LEU A 31 -9.44 -8.33 -12.79
C LEU A 31 -10.17 -9.13 -13.87
N VAL A 32 -10.17 -8.69 -15.13
CA VAL A 32 -11.06 -9.26 -16.18
C VAL A 32 -10.83 -10.75 -16.45
N HIS A 33 -9.61 -11.23 -16.21
CA HIS A 33 -9.18 -12.61 -16.44
C HIS A 33 -9.08 -13.41 -15.14
N ASP A 34 -9.64 -12.88 -14.04
CA ASP A 34 -9.65 -13.46 -12.70
C ASP A 34 -8.28 -13.95 -12.21
N PRO A 35 -7.29 -13.05 -12.06
CA PRO A 35 -5.95 -13.43 -11.64
C PRO A 35 -5.88 -13.94 -10.20
N GLU A 36 -5.07 -14.98 -9.98
CA GLU A 36 -4.68 -15.48 -8.65
C GLU A 36 -3.77 -14.49 -7.90
N ILE A 37 -3.03 -13.64 -8.64
CA ILE A 37 -2.12 -12.63 -8.10
C ILE A 37 -2.40 -11.28 -8.77
N LEU A 38 -2.73 -10.27 -7.98
CA LEU A 38 -2.94 -8.90 -8.41
C LEU A 38 -1.80 -8.00 -7.90
N ILE A 39 -1.06 -7.37 -8.81
CA ILE A 39 0.02 -6.44 -8.47
C ILE A 39 -0.45 -5.01 -8.79
N LEU A 40 -0.39 -4.13 -7.80
CA LEU A 40 -0.83 -2.75 -7.90
C LEU A 40 0.33 -1.80 -7.56
N ASP A 41 0.78 -1.06 -8.56
CA ASP A 41 1.83 -0.05 -8.38
C ASP A 41 1.22 1.32 -8.02
N GLU A 42 1.52 1.79 -6.81
CA GLU A 42 1.11 3.09 -6.24
C GLU A 42 -0.35 3.48 -6.54
N PRO A 43 -1.34 2.66 -6.15
CA PRO A 43 -2.65 2.75 -6.77
C PRO A 43 -3.58 3.81 -6.21
N THR A 44 -3.20 4.42 -5.10
CA THR A 44 -3.94 5.51 -4.46
C THR A 44 -3.36 6.89 -4.81
N VAL A 45 -2.24 6.94 -5.55
CA VAL A 45 -1.58 8.21 -5.91
C VAL A 45 -2.48 9.06 -6.80
N GLY A 46 -2.61 10.33 -6.43
CA GLY A 46 -3.42 11.32 -7.18
C GLY A 46 -4.93 11.20 -6.98
N LEU A 47 -5.38 10.33 -6.05
CA LEU A 47 -6.77 10.27 -5.63
C LEU A 47 -7.05 11.28 -4.51
N ASP A 48 -8.25 11.87 -4.51
CA ASP A 48 -8.71 12.65 -3.36
C ASP A 48 -8.98 11.72 -2.14
N PRO A 49 -9.16 12.28 -0.93
CA PRO A 49 -9.35 11.46 0.28
C PRO A 49 -10.53 10.47 0.20
N GLY A 50 -11.64 10.87 -0.42
CA GLY A 50 -12.83 10.01 -0.55
C GLY A 50 -12.63 8.89 -1.57
N GLU A 51 -12.04 9.24 -2.71
CA GLU A 51 -11.66 8.27 -3.75
C GLU A 51 -10.64 7.25 -3.24
N ARG A 52 -9.66 7.68 -2.46
CA ARG A 52 -8.64 6.80 -1.83
C ARG A 52 -9.26 5.79 -0.88
N ILE A 53 -10.16 6.22 0.01
CA ILE A 53 -10.87 5.33 0.95
C ILE A 53 -11.68 4.28 0.17
N SER A 54 -12.45 4.73 -0.82
CA SER A 54 -13.29 3.84 -1.64
C SER A 54 -12.44 2.84 -2.43
N PHE A 55 -11.36 3.30 -3.06
CA PHE A 55 -10.45 2.45 -3.83
C PHE A 55 -9.76 1.41 -2.95
N ARG A 56 -9.23 1.81 -1.79
CA ARG A 56 -8.58 0.88 -0.85
C ARG A 56 -9.53 -0.22 -0.38
N ARG A 57 -10.80 0.11 -0.12
CA ARG A 57 -11.81 -0.90 0.21
C ARG A 57 -11.94 -1.95 -0.89
N HIS A 58 -11.99 -1.54 -2.15
CA HIS A 58 -12.05 -2.47 -3.27
C HIS A 58 -10.81 -3.35 -3.37
N VAL A 59 -9.62 -2.81 -3.10
CA VAL A 59 -8.38 -3.60 -3.06
C VAL A 59 -8.42 -4.66 -1.96
N VAL A 60 -8.85 -4.29 -0.75
CA VAL A 60 -8.99 -5.23 0.37
C VAL A 60 -10.03 -6.32 0.08
N GLU A 61 -11.15 -5.97 -0.55
CA GLU A 61 -12.16 -6.94 -0.99
C GLU A 61 -11.56 -8.00 -1.93
N GLN A 62 -10.65 -7.62 -2.84
CA GLN A 62 -10.00 -8.58 -3.71
C GLN A 62 -9.11 -9.58 -2.95
N ALA A 63 -8.43 -9.12 -1.89
CA ALA A 63 -7.54 -9.95 -1.07
C ALA A 63 -8.23 -11.14 -0.39
N ALA A 64 -9.57 -11.15 -0.31
CA ALA A 64 -10.33 -12.28 0.21
C ALA A 64 -10.26 -13.55 -0.66
N SER A 65 -9.93 -13.42 -1.95
CA SER A 65 -9.96 -14.51 -2.93
C SER A 65 -8.66 -14.69 -3.73
N ARG A 66 -7.71 -13.76 -3.61
CA ARG A 66 -6.47 -13.75 -4.38
C ARG A 66 -5.35 -13.09 -3.59
N VAL A 67 -4.11 -13.30 -4.02
CA VAL A 67 -2.95 -12.60 -3.44
C VAL A 67 -2.90 -11.19 -4.05
N VAL A 68 -2.86 -10.17 -3.20
CA VAL A 68 -2.72 -8.77 -3.62
C VAL A 68 -1.37 -8.24 -3.16
N VAL A 69 -0.56 -7.76 -4.09
CA VAL A 69 0.70 -7.07 -3.82
C VAL A 69 0.52 -5.60 -4.14
N LEU A 70 0.67 -4.77 -3.11
CA LEU A 70 0.52 -3.33 -3.17
C LEU A 70 1.90 -2.68 -2.95
N SER A 71 2.38 -1.87 -3.89
CA SER A 71 3.47 -0.93 -3.61
C SER A 71 2.88 0.40 -3.14
N THR A 72 3.42 0.95 -2.07
CA THR A 72 3.09 2.30 -1.63
C THR A 72 4.16 2.86 -0.69
N HIS A 73 4.32 4.18 -0.71
CA HIS A 73 5.07 4.95 0.27
C HIS A 73 4.17 5.58 1.36
N LEU A 74 2.85 5.33 1.31
CA LEU A 74 1.88 5.92 2.23
C LEU A 74 1.54 4.95 3.37
N MET A 75 1.95 5.29 4.60
CA MET A 75 1.80 4.38 5.73
C MET A 75 0.35 4.13 6.14
N ASP A 76 -0.55 5.10 5.92
CA ASP A 76 -1.98 4.91 6.11
C ASP A 76 -2.56 3.79 5.21
N ASP A 77 -2.06 3.66 3.97
CA ASP A 77 -2.55 2.60 3.10
C ASP A 77 -2.04 1.25 3.59
N VAL A 78 -0.78 1.17 4.00
CA VAL A 78 -0.20 -0.03 4.62
C VAL A 78 -1.00 -0.44 5.87
N ALA A 79 -1.22 0.49 6.80
CA ALA A 79 -1.90 0.24 8.07
C ALA A 79 -3.36 -0.21 7.91
N LEU A 80 -4.01 0.16 6.81
CA LEU A 80 -5.42 -0.12 6.57
C LEU A 80 -5.67 -1.25 5.56
N SER A 81 -4.63 -1.83 4.94
CA SER A 81 -4.82 -2.85 3.89
C SER A 81 -3.84 -4.02 3.90
N ALA A 82 -2.72 -3.94 4.61
CA ALA A 82 -1.67 -4.96 4.55
C ALA A 82 -1.74 -5.97 5.70
N ASP A 83 -1.63 -7.26 5.38
CA ASP A 83 -1.36 -8.32 6.37
C ASP A 83 0.14 -8.48 6.62
N ARG A 84 0.94 -8.32 5.56
CA ARG A 84 2.41 -8.43 5.56
C ARG A 84 3.01 -7.21 4.89
N VAL A 85 4.18 -6.79 5.37
CA VAL A 85 4.89 -5.62 4.88
C VAL A 85 6.33 -6.00 4.55
N HIS A 86 6.78 -5.54 3.38
CA HIS A 86 8.16 -5.65 2.93
C HIS A 86 8.70 -4.23 2.75
N LEU A 87 9.71 -3.85 3.53
CA LEU A 87 10.37 -2.57 3.37
C LEU A 87 11.45 -2.71 2.30
N VAL A 88 11.42 -1.82 1.31
CA VAL A 88 12.36 -1.82 0.18
C VAL A 88 13.19 -0.55 0.22
N ASP A 89 14.51 -0.70 0.19
CA ASP A 89 15.47 0.40 0.14
C ASP A 89 16.67 0.03 -0.73
N ALA A 90 17.11 0.95 -1.58
CA ALA A 90 18.16 0.74 -2.58
C ALA A 90 17.99 -0.56 -3.40
N GLY A 91 16.75 -0.87 -3.80
CA GLY A 91 16.41 -2.06 -4.59
C GLY A 91 16.50 -3.39 -3.84
N ARG A 92 16.61 -3.36 -2.51
CA ARG A 92 16.67 -4.57 -1.67
C ARG A 92 15.59 -4.53 -0.61
N ILE A 93 15.06 -5.70 -0.26
CA ILE A 93 14.18 -5.86 0.89
C ILE A 93 15.05 -5.77 2.15
N THR A 94 14.79 -4.76 2.98
CA THR A 94 15.54 -4.51 4.23
C THR A 94 14.88 -5.13 5.44
N TRP A 95 13.56 -5.27 5.39
CA TRP A 95 12.78 -5.89 6.44
C TRP A 95 11.56 -6.58 5.85
N SER A 96 11.11 -7.65 6.49
CA SER A 96 9.92 -8.40 6.10
C SER A 96 9.25 -8.97 7.32
N GLY A 97 7.95 -8.73 7.46
CA GLY A 97 7.17 -9.22 8.58
C GLY A 97 5.69 -8.93 8.39
N THR A 98 4.92 -9.17 9.44
CA THR A 98 3.50 -8.87 9.52
C THR A 98 3.29 -7.40 9.92
N LEU A 99 2.11 -6.85 9.61
CA LEU A 99 1.78 -5.49 10.04
C LEU A 99 1.87 -5.30 11.57
N PRO A 100 1.41 -6.24 12.41
CA PRO A 100 1.60 -6.15 13.87
C PRO A 100 3.07 -6.13 14.30
N GLU A 101 3.95 -6.91 13.67
CA GLU A 101 5.39 -6.88 13.96
C GLU A 101 6.00 -5.52 13.62
N LEU A 102 5.60 -4.92 12.48
CA LEU A 102 6.01 -3.56 12.12
C LEU A 102 5.54 -2.55 13.17
N MET A 103 4.27 -2.62 13.57
CA MET A 103 3.70 -1.70 14.57
C MET A 103 4.35 -1.87 15.94
N ALA A 104 4.69 -3.11 16.34
CA ALA A 104 5.38 -3.39 17.59
C ALA A 104 6.79 -2.79 17.64
N ALA A 105 7.46 -2.67 16.48
CA ALA A 105 8.77 -2.03 16.37
C ALA A 105 8.75 -0.54 16.75
N ALA A 106 7.57 0.10 16.79
CA ALA A 106 7.45 1.49 17.25
C ALA A 106 7.84 1.70 18.73
N GLY A 107 7.83 0.63 19.54
CA GLY A 107 8.13 0.68 20.97
C GLY A 107 7.14 1.48 21.82
N GLU A 108 7.42 1.56 23.12
CA GLU A 108 6.70 2.39 24.09
C GLU A 108 7.30 3.80 24.15
N SER A 109 7.30 4.52 23.03
CA SER A 109 7.73 5.93 23.03
C SER A 109 6.55 6.83 23.38
N ASP A 110 6.63 7.41 24.58
CA ASP A 110 5.64 8.28 25.21
C ASP A 110 6.05 9.75 25.03
N SER A 111 5.91 10.32 23.83
CA SER A 111 6.08 11.78 23.63
C SER A 111 5.76 12.27 22.22
N GLN A 112 4.74 13.13 22.10
CA GLN A 112 4.63 14.30 21.20
C GLN A 112 4.92 14.21 19.69
N ASP A 113 4.95 13.03 19.07
CA ASP A 113 5.06 12.96 17.60
C ASP A 113 3.69 12.95 16.91
N HIS A 114 3.51 13.79 15.89
CA HIS A 114 2.36 13.77 14.96
C HIS A 114 2.37 12.55 14.02
N LEU A 115 2.84 11.40 14.52
CA LEU A 115 3.06 10.17 13.78
C LEU A 115 2.16 9.06 14.31
N THR A 116 1.56 8.34 13.38
CA THR A 116 0.85 7.09 13.64
C THR A 116 1.81 6.00 14.13
N VAL A 117 1.26 4.96 14.76
CA VAL A 117 2.05 3.79 15.22
C VAL A 117 2.81 3.14 14.06
N ALA A 118 2.18 3.04 12.89
CA ALA A 118 2.79 2.46 11.71
C ALA A 118 3.97 3.31 11.22
N GLU A 119 3.83 4.64 11.15
CA GLU A 119 4.92 5.53 10.74
C GLU A 119 6.11 5.44 11.68
N ARG A 120 5.88 5.38 13.00
CA ARG A 120 6.97 5.18 13.97
C ARG A 120 7.67 3.84 13.77
N GLY A 121 6.92 2.75 13.59
CA GLY A 121 7.47 1.42 13.31
C GLY A 121 8.31 1.41 12.04
N TYR A 122 7.82 2.04 10.97
CA TYR A 122 8.57 2.23 9.72
C TYR A 122 9.87 3.00 9.94
N LEU A 123 9.82 4.16 10.59
CA LEU A 123 11.01 4.98 10.83
C LEU A 123 12.05 4.24 11.66
N TYR A 124 11.63 3.53 12.71
CA TYR A 124 12.54 2.74 13.54
C TYR A 124 13.25 1.65 12.71
N LEU A 125 12.50 0.86 11.94
CA LEU A 125 13.05 -0.22 11.12
C LEU A 125 13.95 0.31 9.99
N MET A 126 13.67 1.49 9.46
CA MET A 126 14.52 2.16 8.47
C MET A 126 15.78 2.77 9.10
N GLN A 127 15.70 3.29 10.33
CA GLN A 127 16.84 3.88 11.06
C GLN A 127 17.80 2.84 11.64
N GLY A 128 17.33 1.63 11.98
CA GLY A 128 18.19 0.53 12.43
C GLY A 128 19.34 0.19 11.47
N ARG A 129 19.24 0.59 10.19
CA ARG A 129 20.35 0.58 9.21
C ARG A 129 21.44 1.60 9.49
N ALA A 130 21.11 2.81 9.92
CA ALA A 130 22.08 3.88 10.13
C ALA A 130 23.07 3.51 11.25
N GLU A 131 22.62 2.76 12.26
CA GLU A 131 23.46 2.31 13.37
C GLU A 131 24.15 0.97 13.08
N SER A 132 23.51 0.07 12.33
CA SER A 132 24.09 -1.24 11.97
C SER A 132 25.06 -1.19 10.77
N GLY A 133 25.13 -0.07 10.04
CA GLY A 133 25.97 0.12 8.85
C GLY A 133 27.40 0.60 9.11
N LEU A 134 27.80 0.82 10.38
CA LEU A 134 29.19 1.15 10.75
C LEU A 134 30.00 -0.11 11.09
N SER A 135 29.99 -1.12 10.23
CA SER A 135 30.89 -2.28 10.30
C SER A 135 30.57 -3.23 9.16
N GLU A 136 31.10 -3.03 7.95
CA GLU A 136 31.46 -4.12 7.00
C GLU A 136 32.02 -3.65 5.62
N GLU A 137 32.50 -2.41 5.46
CA GLU A 137 33.19 -1.98 4.22
C GLU A 137 34.69 -1.67 4.37
N ASP A 138 35.36 -2.24 5.38
CA ASP A 138 36.82 -2.04 5.61
C ASP A 138 37.65 -3.35 5.61
N ARG A 139 37.24 -4.39 4.87
CA ARG A 139 38.07 -5.59 4.65
C ARG A 139 38.01 -6.15 3.23
#